data_AF-A0A1I6UJF1-F1
#
_entry.id   AF-A0A1I6UJF1-F1
#
_cell.length_a   1.000
_cell.length_b   1.000
_cell.length_c   1.000
_cell.angle_alpha   90.00
_cell.angle_beta   90.00
_cell.angle_gamma   90.00
#
_symmetry.space_group_name_H-M   'P 1'
#
loop_
_entity.id
_entity.type
_entity.pdbx_description
1 polymer ?
#
loop_
_entity_poly.entity_id
_entity_poly.type
_entity_poly.pdbx_seq_one_letter_code
_entity_poly.pdbx_strand_id
1 'polypeptide(L)'
;MRAKEYLALRRGDIYYYSHVKKAIRELYPLRDDKTRTEIYFNRYLFADARKRVEEDFVPREGEVDPSIALPVRLETLHAIKGDDSFIYAYNIIAEGRNEFCDFGTMKICEPKEEDPYALQEMKEVYENAREEWQEAVEAIIHCLLEHFNIQLTEECLAKKNELWELFKEFYMNYCKPYIIKNQIEELRATLARKEMEIAMWEKTADDLKKQLDRKTREAGKGGMTVMEITLTFYYLFNELGLNFSNSDKTQWARFIHKLTGKSYQHIRGVLSIDFDRKSTLKNLRNVAALFKELFPLIEQKIVNDMEPVS
;
A
#
# COMPACT_ATOMS: atom_id res chain seq x y z
N MET A 1 -15.48 36.14 9.30
CA MET A 1 -15.47 37.49 9.95
C MET A 1 -15.60 37.23 11.44
N ARG A 2 -14.75 37.81 12.28
CA ARG A 2 -14.81 37.56 13.73
C ARG A 2 -16.07 38.20 14.33
N ALA A 3 -16.66 37.58 15.35
CA ALA A 3 -17.90 38.06 15.97
C ALA A 3 -17.76 39.50 16.51
N LYS A 4 -16.58 39.86 17.03
CA LYS A 4 -16.27 41.22 17.49
C LYS A 4 -16.27 42.25 16.35
N GLU A 5 -15.76 41.87 15.17
CA GLU A 5 -15.75 42.72 13.98
C GLU A 5 -17.18 42.88 13.44
N TYR A 6 -17.96 41.80 13.43
CA TYR A 6 -19.37 41.83 13.05
C TYR A 6 -20.14 42.82 13.94
N LEU A 7 -19.99 42.74 15.26
CA LEU A 7 -20.64 43.65 16.20
C LEU A 7 -20.23 45.11 16.03
N ALA A 8 -18.99 45.38 15.61
CA ALA A 8 -18.51 46.74 15.37
C ALA A 8 -19.08 47.33 14.06
N LEU A 9 -19.11 46.54 12.99
CA LEU A 9 -19.54 46.96 11.66
C LEU A 9 -21.07 47.03 11.53
N ARG A 10 -21.79 46.15 12.21
CA ARG A 10 -23.25 45.96 12.06
C ARG A 10 -24.06 46.48 13.25
N ARG A 11 -23.48 47.34 14.09
CA ARG A 11 -24.15 47.83 15.31
C ARG A 11 -25.54 48.43 15.05
N GLY A 12 -25.72 49.16 13.96
CA GLY A 12 -27.01 49.76 13.59
C GLY A 12 -28.04 48.77 13.05
N ASP A 13 -27.61 47.58 12.64
CA ASP A 13 -28.43 46.56 11.98
C ASP A 13 -28.92 45.47 12.96
N ILE A 14 -28.42 45.48 14.21
CA ILE A 14 -28.74 44.47 15.23
C ILE A 14 -29.77 45.05 16.19
N TYR A 15 -31.00 44.53 16.17
CA TYR A 15 -32.12 45.11 16.91
C TYR A 15 -31.93 44.96 18.42
N TYR A 16 -31.45 43.79 18.88
CA TYR A 16 -31.18 43.52 20.29
C TYR A 16 -29.69 43.65 20.62
N TYR A 17 -29.03 44.69 20.09
CA TYR A 17 -27.58 44.86 20.16
C TYR A 17 -26.99 44.69 21.58
N SER A 18 -27.63 45.24 22.60
CA SER A 18 -27.16 45.13 24.00
C SER A 18 -27.13 43.66 24.47
N HIS A 19 -28.17 42.89 24.17
CA HIS A 19 -28.27 41.48 24.53
C HIS A 19 -27.29 40.64 23.71
N VAL A 20 -27.21 40.85 22.40
CA VAL A 20 -26.29 40.11 21.52
C VAL A 20 -24.84 40.39 21.90
N LYS A 21 -24.49 41.65 22.17
CA LYS A 21 -23.15 42.03 22.64
C LYS A 21 -22.81 41.39 23.99
N LYS A 22 -23.76 41.38 24.93
CA LYS A 22 -23.58 40.73 26.24
C LYS A 22 -23.35 39.23 26.06
N ALA A 23 -24.20 38.56 25.28
CA ALA A 23 -24.12 37.13 24.99
C ALA A 23 -22.77 36.76 24.38
N ILE A 24 -22.33 37.46 23.32
CA ILE A 24 -21.03 37.20 22.69
C ILE A 24 -19.87 37.42 23.67
N ARG A 25 -19.92 38.47 24.50
CA ARG A 25 -18.90 38.74 25.52
C ARG A 25 -18.79 37.61 26.55
N GLU A 26 -19.93 37.09 26.99
CA GLU A 26 -20.01 36.04 28.03
C GLU A 26 -19.75 34.65 27.47
N LEU A 27 -20.12 34.41 26.21
CA LEU A 27 -19.79 33.18 25.48
C LEU A 27 -18.31 33.14 25.09
N TYR A 28 -17.66 34.27 24.85
CA TYR A 28 -16.24 34.30 24.44
C TYR A 28 -15.32 33.48 25.34
N PRO A 29 -15.32 33.59 26.68
CA PRO A 29 -14.50 32.73 27.55
C PRO A 29 -14.97 31.27 27.63
N LEU A 30 -16.20 30.96 27.20
CA LEU A 30 -16.79 29.62 27.24
C LEU A 30 -16.69 28.89 25.90
N ARG A 31 -16.28 29.59 24.84
CA ARG A 31 -16.42 29.18 23.44
C ARG A 31 -15.73 27.86 23.08
N ASP A 32 -14.73 27.46 23.88
CA ASP A 32 -13.95 26.23 23.72
C ASP A 32 -14.41 25.12 24.71
N ASP A 33 -15.48 25.36 25.49
CA ASP A 33 -16.05 24.44 26.47
C ASP A 33 -17.55 24.21 26.20
N LYS A 34 -17.85 23.05 25.63
CA LYS A 34 -19.21 22.65 25.24
C LYS A 34 -20.18 22.69 26.42
N THR A 35 -19.82 22.03 27.52
CA THR A 35 -20.69 21.90 28.70
C THR A 35 -20.99 23.26 29.32
N ARG A 36 -19.97 24.11 29.50
CA ARG A 36 -20.18 25.45 30.06
C ARG A 36 -20.97 26.35 29.12
N THR A 37 -20.81 26.17 27.80
CA THR A 37 -21.63 26.85 26.81
C THR A 37 -23.09 26.42 26.93
N GLU A 38 -23.39 25.12 26.98
CA GLU A 38 -24.76 24.60 27.17
C GLU A 38 -25.40 25.13 28.47
N ILE A 39 -24.67 25.09 29.59
CA ILE A 39 -25.13 25.65 30.88
C ILE A 39 -25.46 27.14 30.73
N TYR A 40 -24.63 27.91 30.04
CA TYR A 40 -24.90 29.34 29.80
C TYR A 40 -26.19 29.55 29.01
N PHE A 41 -26.40 28.78 27.94
CA PHE A 41 -27.59 28.88 27.10
C PHE A 41 -28.86 28.56 27.88
N ASN A 42 -28.90 27.42 28.59
CA ASN A 42 -30.06 27.01 29.39
C ASN A 42 -30.34 28.00 30.53
N ARG A 43 -29.31 28.63 31.09
CA ARG A 43 -29.46 29.59 32.18
C ARG A 43 -29.93 30.97 31.74
N TYR A 44 -29.49 31.46 30.58
CA TYR A 44 -29.67 32.87 30.21
C TYR A 44 -30.37 33.12 28.88
N LEU A 45 -30.30 32.17 27.94
CA LEU A 45 -30.75 32.40 26.56
C LEU A 45 -31.99 31.59 26.17
N PHE A 46 -32.47 30.63 26.97
CA PHE A 46 -33.63 29.76 26.68
C PHE A 46 -34.86 30.00 27.56
N ALA A 47 -35.04 31.21 28.06
CA ALA A 47 -36.16 31.57 28.95
C ALA A 47 -37.54 31.30 28.34
N ASP A 48 -37.67 31.42 27.01
CA ASP A 48 -38.88 31.11 26.24
C ASP A 48 -39.19 29.61 26.19
N ALA A 49 -38.17 28.75 26.17
CA ALA A 49 -38.35 27.30 26.26
C ALA A 49 -38.72 26.90 27.71
N ARG A 50 -38.01 27.45 28.69
CA ARG A 50 -38.28 27.23 30.12
C ARG A 50 -39.70 27.65 30.53
N LYS A 51 -40.16 28.83 30.08
CA LYS A 51 -41.51 29.34 30.34
C LYS A 51 -42.63 28.42 29.86
N ARG A 52 -42.37 27.57 28.86
CA ARG A 52 -43.39 26.64 28.35
C ARG A 52 -43.60 25.42 29.24
N VAL A 53 -42.61 25.07 30.07
CA VAL A 53 -42.63 23.86 30.89
C VAL A 53 -42.73 24.13 32.38
N GLU A 54 -42.37 25.32 32.83
CA GLU A 54 -42.54 25.72 34.23
C GLU A 54 -43.91 26.39 34.44
N GLU A 55 -44.74 25.82 35.33
CA GLU A 55 -46.06 26.36 35.70
C GLU A 55 -45.94 27.74 36.39
N ASP A 56 -44.98 27.88 37.31
CA ASP A 56 -44.71 29.11 38.06
C ASP A 56 -43.45 29.81 37.56
N PHE A 57 -43.47 30.26 36.30
CA PHE A 57 -42.30 30.87 35.66
C PHE A 57 -41.84 32.16 36.39
N VAL A 58 -40.64 32.10 36.96
CA VAL A 58 -39.94 33.27 37.53
C VAL A 58 -38.67 33.55 36.71
N PRO A 59 -38.48 34.77 36.18
CA PRO A 59 -37.24 35.16 35.50
C PRO A 59 -36.02 35.07 36.42
N ARG A 60 -34.91 34.50 35.93
CA ARG A 60 -33.64 34.45 36.66
C ARG A 60 -32.87 35.74 36.43
N GLU A 61 -32.01 36.11 37.39
CA GLU A 61 -31.16 37.28 37.25
C GLU A 61 -30.26 37.17 36.01
N GLY A 62 -30.31 38.18 35.15
CA GLY A 62 -29.48 38.28 33.94
C GLY A 62 -29.97 37.46 32.75
N GLU A 63 -31.05 36.70 32.89
CA GLU A 63 -31.72 35.94 31.83
C GLU A 63 -32.43 36.87 30.84
N VAL A 64 -32.46 36.48 29.57
CA VAL A 64 -33.15 37.23 28.51
C VAL A 64 -34.67 37.07 28.66
N ASP A 65 -35.42 38.15 28.46
CA ASP A 65 -36.88 38.10 28.54
C ASP A 65 -37.44 37.05 27.55
N PRO A 66 -38.37 36.17 27.98
CA PRO A 66 -38.95 35.13 27.15
C PRO A 66 -39.57 35.62 25.83
N SER A 67 -40.11 36.85 25.79
CA SER A 67 -40.71 37.39 24.57
C SER A 67 -39.70 37.72 23.48
N ILE A 68 -38.42 37.86 23.82
CA ILE A 68 -37.34 38.23 22.88
C ILE A 68 -36.21 37.19 22.81
N ALA A 69 -36.26 36.12 23.61
CA ALA A 69 -35.18 35.15 23.71
C ALA A 69 -34.83 34.48 22.36
N LEU A 70 -35.82 34.04 21.59
CA LEU A 70 -35.60 33.47 20.25
C LEU A 70 -34.96 34.50 19.28
N PRO A 71 -35.52 35.72 19.09
CA PRO A 71 -34.86 36.76 18.30
C PRO A 71 -33.40 37.04 18.71
N VAL A 72 -33.11 37.12 20.01
CA VAL A 72 -31.75 37.31 20.52
C VAL A 72 -30.83 36.15 20.13
N ARG A 73 -31.29 34.90 20.23
CA ARG A 73 -30.52 33.73 19.77
C ARG A 73 -30.25 33.79 18.27
N LEU A 74 -31.22 34.16 17.44
CA LEU A 74 -31.05 34.26 15.98
C LEU A 74 -30.07 35.38 15.58
N GLU A 75 -30.15 36.55 16.21
CA GLU A 75 -29.16 37.62 15.96
C GLU A 75 -27.77 37.25 16.46
N THR A 76 -27.69 36.54 17.59
CA THR A 76 -26.43 35.97 18.09
C THR A 76 -25.85 34.98 17.09
N LEU A 77 -26.67 34.06 16.56
CA LEU A 77 -26.29 33.12 15.51
C LEU A 77 -25.73 33.84 14.29
N HIS A 78 -26.41 34.87 13.79
CA HIS A 78 -25.93 35.67 12.66
C HIS A 78 -24.57 36.32 12.94
N ALA A 79 -24.38 36.84 14.16
CA ALA A 79 -23.13 37.49 14.54
C ALA A 79 -21.96 36.52 14.69
N ILE A 80 -22.21 35.26 15.06
CA ILE A 80 -21.16 34.23 15.20
C ILE A 80 -21.03 33.28 13.99
N LYS A 81 -21.96 33.33 13.03
CA LYS A 81 -22.01 32.40 11.88
C LYS A 81 -20.71 32.32 11.09
N GLY A 82 -19.96 33.42 10.99
CA GLY A 82 -18.68 33.47 10.28
C GLY A 82 -17.44 33.34 11.16
N ASP A 83 -17.60 32.99 12.45
CA ASP A 83 -16.53 32.86 13.44
C ASP A 83 -16.55 31.47 14.08
N ASP A 84 -15.76 30.56 13.53
CA ASP A 84 -15.77 29.14 13.92
C ASP A 84 -15.29 28.90 15.36
N SER A 85 -14.66 29.88 16.02
CA SER A 85 -14.33 29.76 17.44
C SER A 85 -15.56 29.69 18.36
N PHE A 86 -16.76 29.95 17.84
CA PHE A 86 -18.02 29.85 18.58
C PHE A 86 -18.84 28.62 18.19
N ILE A 87 -18.18 27.54 17.77
CA ILE A 87 -18.87 26.38 17.18
C ILE A 87 -19.94 25.75 18.08
N TYR A 88 -19.66 25.59 19.39
CA TYR A 88 -20.65 25.05 20.32
C TYR A 88 -21.87 25.95 20.43
N ALA A 89 -21.66 27.26 20.57
CA ALA A 89 -22.75 28.23 20.62
C ALA A 89 -23.57 28.26 19.32
N TYR A 90 -22.90 28.15 18.17
CA TYR A 90 -23.54 28.05 16.87
C TYR A 90 -24.43 26.80 16.79
N ASN A 91 -23.90 25.62 17.14
CA ASN A 91 -24.61 24.35 17.04
C ASN A 91 -25.81 24.26 17.98
N ILE A 92 -25.67 24.74 19.23
CA ILE A 92 -26.77 24.80 20.20
C ILE A 92 -27.96 25.58 19.64
N ILE A 93 -27.70 26.74 19.00
CA ILE A 93 -28.77 27.53 18.38
C ILE A 93 -29.28 26.85 17.11
N ALA A 94 -28.40 26.36 16.25
CA ALA A 94 -28.75 25.72 14.97
C ALA A 94 -29.68 24.52 15.15
N GLU A 95 -29.45 23.71 16.18
CA GLU A 95 -30.26 22.52 16.49
C GLU A 95 -31.45 22.83 17.42
N GLY A 96 -31.47 24.03 18.02
CA GLY A 96 -32.43 24.37 19.08
C GLY A 96 -32.24 23.53 20.35
N ARG A 97 -31.03 23.01 20.59
CA ARG A 97 -30.72 22.09 21.69
C ARG A 97 -30.86 22.80 23.04
N ASN A 98 -31.74 22.32 23.91
CA ASN A 98 -31.99 22.88 25.24
C ASN A 98 -32.55 21.81 26.19
N GLU A 99 -32.51 22.07 27.50
CA GLU A 99 -32.97 21.10 28.53
C GLU A 99 -34.49 21.10 28.76
N PHE A 100 -35.23 22.06 28.20
CA PHE A 100 -36.63 22.31 28.55
C PHE A 100 -37.64 21.78 27.54
N CYS A 101 -37.25 21.61 26.28
CA CYS A 101 -38.18 21.28 25.21
C CYS A 101 -37.57 20.28 24.24
N ASP A 102 -38.21 19.11 24.13
CA ASP A 102 -37.83 18.01 23.23
C ASP A 102 -38.63 18.04 21.92
N PHE A 103 -39.02 19.24 21.45
CA PHE A 103 -39.57 19.41 20.11
C PHE A 103 -38.46 19.05 19.14
N GLY A 104 -38.45 17.79 18.67
CA GLY A 104 -37.42 17.18 17.83
C GLY A 104 -36.67 18.23 17.02
N THR A 105 -35.45 18.52 17.48
CA THR A 105 -34.51 19.53 16.99
C THR A 105 -35.10 20.37 15.85
N MET A 106 -35.80 21.47 16.18
CA MET A 106 -36.17 22.47 15.18
C MET A 106 -34.88 23.00 14.59
N LYS A 107 -34.42 22.32 13.54
CA LYS A 107 -33.15 22.57 12.86
C LYS A 107 -33.30 23.91 12.17
N ILE A 108 -32.88 24.97 12.87
CA ILE A 108 -32.90 26.35 12.38
C ILE A 108 -31.99 26.46 11.16
N CYS A 109 -30.82 25.82 11.24
CA CYS A 109 -29.90 25.65 10.13
C CYS A 109 -29.02 24.41 10.33
N GLU A 110 -28.19 24.09 9.34
CA GLU A 110 -27.22 23.01 9.45
C GLU A 110 -26.18 23.33 10.57
N PRO A 111 -25.96 22.40 11.53
CA PRO A 111 -24.87 22.51 12.49
C PRO A 111 -23.52 22.40 11.78
N LYS A 112 -22.49 22.98 12.38
CA LYS A 112 -21.11 22.85 11.94
C LYS A 112 -20.45 21.64 12.61
N GLU A 113 -19.48 21.07 11.91
CA GLU A 113 -18.67 19.97 12.45
C GLU A 113 -17.80 20.47 13.61
N GLU A 114 -18.12 20.06 14.85
CA GLU A 114 -17.49 20.55 16.11
C GLU A 114 -15.97 20.37 16.14
N ASP A 115 -15.48 19.36 15.42
CA ASP A 115 -14.08 19.16 15.17
C ASP A 115 -13.87 18.66 13.74
N PRO A 116 -13.55 19.55 12.77
CA PRO A 116 -13.29 19.17 11.40
C PRO A 116 -12.01 18.34 11.24
N TYR A 117 -11.21 18.22 12.30
CA TYR A 117 -10.02 17.40 12.37
C TYR A 117 -10.20 16.17 13.25
N ALA A 118 -11.17 16.05 14.16
CA ALA A 118 -11.35 14.83 14.98
C ALA A 118 -11.56 13.61 14.11
N LEU A 119 -12.38 13.73 13.07
CA LEU A 119 -12.65 12.64 12.16
C LEU A 119 -11.41 12.30 11.30
N GLN A 120 -10.54 13.28 11.06
CA GLN A 120 -9.34 13.14 10.24
C GLN A 120 -8.13 12.67 11.08
N GLU A 121 -7.94 13.19 12.30
CA GLU A 121 -6.96 12.79 13.31
C GLU A 121 -7.31 11.44 13.91
N MET A 122 -8.58 11.11 14.19
CA MET A 122 -8.94 9.74 14.59
C MET A 122 -8.74 8.76 13.44
N LYS A 123 -9.04 9.15 12.19
CA LYS A 123 -8.73 8.32 11.02
C LYS A 123 -7.21 8.19 10.83
N GLU A 124 -6.44 9.25 10.96
CA GLU A 124 -4.98 9.22 10.79
C GLU A 124 -4.27 8.49 11.94
N VAL A 125 -4.74 8.61 13.19
CA VAL A 125 -4.20 7.90 14.35
C VAL A 125 -4.59 6.42 14.31
N TYR A 126 -5.80 6.08 13.88
CA TYR A 126 -6.26 4.69 13.75
C TYR A 126 -5.66 3.99 12.52
N GLU A 127 -5.59 4.65 11.37
CA GLU A 127 -5.03 4.09 10.13
C GLU A 127 -3.50 3.94 10.19
N ASN A 128 -2.82 4.65 11.11
CA ASN A 128 -1.36 4.55 11.29
C ASN A 128 -0.92 3.88 12.61
N ALA A 129 -1.83 3.49 13.51
CA ALA A 129 -1.45 2.83 14.76
C ALA A 129 -1.05 1.36 14.53
N ARG A 130 0.16 1.00 14.96
CA ARG A 130 0.64 -0.39 15.02
C ARG A 130 0.03 -1.15 16.20
N GLU A 131 -0.01 -2.47 16.10
CA GLU A 131 -0.47 -3.44 17.11
C GLU A 131 0.08 -3.16 18.53
N GLU A 132 1.32 -2.66 18.60
CA GLU A 132 2.07 -2.23 19.79
C GLU A 132 1.40 -1.10 20.60
N TRP A 133 0.57 -0.25 19.97
CA TRP A 133 -0.11 0.88 20.64
C TRP A 133 -1.38 0.47 21.37
N GLN A 134 -2.00 -0.65 20.98
CA GLN A 134 -3.10 -1.24 21.75
C GLN A 134 -2.59 -1.81 23.07
N GLU A 135 -1.44 -2.49 23.04
CA GLU A 135 -0.71 -2.92 24.24
C GLU A 135 -0.27 -1.72 25.09
N ALA A 136 0.10 -0.59 24.50
CA ALA A 136 0.46 0.64 25.24
C ALA A 136 -0.75 1.27 25.96
N VAL A 137 -1.94 1.27 25.36
CA VAL A 137 -3.17 1.75 26.03
C VAL A 137 -3.58 0.82 27.17
N GLU A 138 -3.49 -0.50 26.97
CA GLU A 138 -3.66 -1.48 28.06
C GLU A 138 -2.61 -1.30 29.15
N ALA A 139 -1.36 -1.05 28.79
CA ALA A 139 -0.27 -0.79 29.72
C ALA A 139 -0.46 0.53 30.48
N ILE A 140 -1.02 1.58 29.86
CA ILE A 140 -1.34 2.86 30.53
C ILE A 140 -2.49 2.67 31.51
N ILE A 141 -3.54 1.92 31.16
CA ILE A 141 -4.63 1.57 32.07
C ILE A 141 -4.08 0.74 33.25
N HIS A 142 -3.19 -0.22 32.99
CA HIS A 142 -2.49 -0.97 34.03
C HIS A 142 -1.62 -0.08 34.91
N CYS A 143 -0.83 0.82 34.32
CA CYS A 143 0.08 1.72 35.02
C CYS A 143 -0.68 2.74 35.87
N LEU A 144 -1.80 3.28 35.39
CA LEU A 144 -2.66 4.18 36.16
C LEU A 144 -3.31 3.49 37.36
N LEU A 145 -3.65 2.21 37.24
CA LEU A 145 -4.24 1.42 38.33
C LEU A 145 -3.19 0.95 39.35
N GLU A 146 -1.98 0.57 38.90
CA GLU A 146 -0.91 0.07 39.78
C GLU A 146 -0.05 1.17 40.41
N HIS A 147 0.32 2.23 39.68
CA HIS A 147 1.27 3.26 40.17
C HIS A 147 0.61 4.41 40.93
N PHE A 148 -0.62 4.79 40.58
CA PHE A 148 -1.32 5.90 41.25
C PHE A 148 -2.26 5.42 42.36
N ASN A 149 -2.35 4.10 42.59
CA ASN A 149 -3.16 3.44 43.61
C ASN A 149 -4.58 4.04 43.72
N ILE A 150 -5.18 4.35 42.58
CA ILE A 150 -6.50 4.95 42.49
C ILE A 150 -7.49 3.86 42.91
N GLN A 151 -7.98 3.94 44.15
CA GLN A 151 -9.06 3.08 44.61
C GLN A 151 -10.32 3.43 43.85
N LEU A 152 -10.58 2.66 42.81
CA LEU A 152 -11.90 2.63 42.19
C LEU A 152 -12.87 2.07 43.23
N THR A 153 -13.96 2.78 43.46
CA THR A 153 -15.08 2.23 44.21
C THR A 153 -15.56 0.95 43.51
N GLU A 154 -16.15 0.01 44.26
CA GLU A 154 -16.72 -1.21 43.66
C GLU A 154 -17.67 -0.88 42.50
N GLU A 155 -18.40 0.24 42.61
CA GLU A 155 -19.26 0.77 41.57
C GLU A 155 -18.50 1.22 40.30
N CYS A 156 -17.38 1.93 40.44
CA CYS A 156 -16.56 2.33 39.29
C CYS A 156 -15.86 1.13 38.64
N LEU A 157 -15.47 0.14 39.43
CA LEU A 157 -14.83 -1.09 38.97
C LEU A 157 -15.83 -1.96 38.20
N ALA A 158 -17.06 -2.07 38.72
CA ALA A 158 -18.19 -2.70 38.03
C ALA A 158 -18.50 -1.99 36.71
N LYS A 159 -18.62 -0.66 36.72
CA LYS A 159 -18.87 0.14 35.51
C LYS A 159 -17.75 0.02 34.48
N LYS A 160 -16.47 0.03 34.90
CA LYS A 160 -15.34 -0.21 34.00
C LYS A 160 -15.45 -1.58 33.33
N ASN A 161 -15.72 -2.63 34.10
CA ASN A 161 -15.82 -3.99 33.58
C ASN A 161 -17.02 -4.15 32.65
N GLU A 162 -18.16 -3.53 32.98
CA GLU A 162 -19.34 -3.49 32.11
C GLU A 162 -19.03 -2.78 30.80
N LEU A 163 -18.36 -1.62 30.84
CA LEU A 163 -17.93 -0.89 29.66
C LEU A 163 -16.93 -1.68 28.81
N TRP A 164 -16.03 -2.43 29.47
CA TRP A 164 -15.06 -3.29 28.82
C TRP A 164 -15.70 -4.49 28.12
N GLU A 165 -16.70 -5.13 28.74
CA GLU A 165 -17.44 -6.23 28.10
C GLU A 165 -18.31 -5.73 26.95
N LEU A 166 -18.97 -4.56 27.08
CA LEU A 166 -19.68 -3.90 25.98
C LEU A 166 -18.72 -3.55 24.82
N PHE A 167 -17.52 -3.07 25.13
CA PHE A 167 -16.50 -2.78 24.13
C PHE A 167 -15.99 -4.06 23.45
N LYS A 168 -15.70 -5.12 24.19
CA LYS A 168 -15.32 -6.43 23.64
C LYS A 168 -16.40 -7.00 22.74
N GLU A 169 -17.65 -6.96 23.18
CA GLU A 169 -18.79 -7.42 22.39
C GLU A 169 -18.91 -6.62 21.09
N PHE A 170 -18.83 -5.29 21.20
CA PHE A 170 -18.84 -4.40 20.04
C PHE A 170 -17.68 -4.70 19.08
N TYR A 171 -16.46 -4.82 19.61
CA TYR A 171 -15.27 -5.12 18.82
C TYR A 171 -15.37 -6.49 18.14
N MET A 172 -15.79 -7.52 18.86
CA MET A 172 -15.87 -8.89 18.34
C MET A 172 -17.00 -9.08 17.33
N ASN A 173 -18.13 -8.39 17.52
CA ASN A 173 -19.30 -8.55 16.66
C ASN A 173 -19.30 -7.62 15.44
N TYR A 174 -18.70 -6.42 15.56
CA TYR A 174 -18.80 -5.39 14.51
C TYR A 174 -17.44 -5.02 13.92
N CYS A 175 -16.42 -4.79 14.74
CA CYS A 175 -15.12 -4.32 14.25
C CYS A 175 -14.28 -5.46 13.65
N LYS A 176 -14.08 -6.56 14.39
CA LYS A 176 -13.22 -7.68 14.01
C LYS A 176 -13.67 -8.37 12.73
N PRO A 177 -14.97 -8.67 12.50
CA PRO A 177 -15.41 -9.27 11.24
C PRO A 177 -15.22 -8.33 10.05
N TYR A 178 -15.41 -7.01 10.25
CA TYR A 178 -15.17 -6.00 9.23
C TYR A 178 -13.67 -5.89 8.86
N ILE A 179 -12.79 -5.86 9.86
CA ILE A 179 -11.33 -5.87 9.68
C ILE A 179 -10.89 -7.11 8.91
N ILE A 180 -11.35 -8.29 9.34
CA ILE A 180 -11.02 -9.56 8.67
C ILE A 180 -11.54 -9.56 7.22
N LYS A 181 -12.74 -9.04 6.98
CA LYS A 181 -13.30 -8.94 5.63
C LYS A 181 -12.44 -8.05 4.72
N ASN A 182 -12.04 -6.87 5.19
CA ASN A 182 -11.19 -5.96 4.41
C ASN A 182 -9.81 -6.60 4.12
N GLN A 183 -9.21 -7.25 5.12
CA GLN A 183 -7.95 -7.99 4.93
C GLN A 183 -8.10 -9.12 3.90
N ILE A 184 -9.21 -9.85 3.91
CA ILE A 184 -9.50 -10.89 2.91
C ILE A 184 -9.61 -10.26 1.50
N GLU A 185 -10.26 -9.12 1.37
CA GLU A 185 -10.41 -8.42 0.10
C GLU A 185 -9.06 -7.92 -0.44
N GLU A 186 -8.20 -7.34 0.41
CA GLU A 186 -6.84 -6.93 0.05
C GLU A 186 -5.95 -8.11 -0.34
N LEU A 187 -6.02 -9.22 0.40
CA LEU A 187 -5.28 -10.44 0.10
C LEU A 187 -5.75 -11.04 -1.23
N ARG A 188 -7.07 -11.03 -1.51
CA ARG A 188 -7.62 -11.46 -2.80
C ARG A 188 -7.13 -10.59 -3.95
N ALA A 189 -7.12 -9.27 -3.79
CA ALA A 189 -6.61 -8.35 -4.80
C ALA A 189 -5.10 -8.55 -5.05
N THR A 190 -4.34 -8.83 -3.99
CA THR A 190 -2.91 -9.12 -4.09
C THR A 190 -2.64 -10.47 -4.75
N LEU A 191 -3.42 -11.50 -4.42
CA LEU A 191 -3.35 -12.81 -5.07
C LEU A 191 -3.62 -12.68 -6.58
N ALA A 192 -4.70 -11.99 -6.97
CA ALA A 192 -5.03 -11.79 -8.38
C ALA A 192 -3.91 -11.06 -9.15
N ARG A 193 -3.29 -10.04 -8.55
CA ARG A 193 -2.12 -9.36 -9.15
C ARG A 193 -0.94 -10.32 -9.34
N LYS A 194 -0.67 -11.17 -8.35
CA LYS A 194 0.43 -12.14 -8.41
C LYS A 194 0.17 -13.26 -9.43
N GLU A 195 -1.08 -13.71 -9.56
CA GLU A 195 -1.47 -14.67 -10.60
C GLU A 195 -1.27 -14.11 -12.01
N MET A 196 -1.63 -12.83 -12.24
CA MET A 196 -1.36 -12.14 -13.51
C MET A 196 0.14 -12.02 -13.79
N GLU A 197 0.94 -11.70 -12.76
CA GLU A 197 2.39 -11.59 -12.86
C GLU A 197 3.02 -12.96 -13.21
N ILE A 198 2.60 -14.03 -12.55
CA ILE A 198 3.05 -15.41 -12.86
C ILE A 198 2.73 -15.77 -14.31
N ALA A 199 1.49 -15.54 -14.76
CA ALA A 199 1.10 -15.83 -16.15
C ALA A 199 1.94 -15.04 -17.18
N MET A 200 2.31 -13.79 -16.86
CA MET A 200 3.20 -12.98 -17.69
C MET A 200 4.62 -13.55 -17.74
N TRP A 201 5.17 -13.95 -16.58
CA TRP A 201 6.50 -14.56 -16.50
C TRP A 201 6.57 -15.91 -17.21
N GLU A 202 5.53 -16.74 -17.10
CA GLU A 202 5.42 -18.01 -17.83
C GLU A 202 5.45 -17.81 -19.35
N LYS A 203 4.68 -16.84 -19.85
CA LYS A 203 4.70 -16.47 -21.28
C LYS A 203 6.06 -15.96 -21.73
N THR A 204 6.72 -15.15 -20.90
CA THR A 204 8.05 -14.60 -21.18
C THR A 204 9.11 -15.71 -21.21
N ALA A 205 9.04 -16.64 -20.26
CA ALA A 205 9.93 -17.80 -20.21
C ALA A 205 9.77 -18.70 -21.44
N ASP A 206 8.54 -18.94 -21.89
CA ASP A 206 8.27 -19.71 -23.11
C ASP A 206 8.81 -19.01 -24.38
N ASP A 207 8.64 -17.69 -24.50
CA ASP A 207 9.19 -16.93 -25.63
C ASP A 207 10.73 -16.94 -25.64
N LEU A 208 11.36 -16.68 -24.48
CA LEU A 208 12.81 -16.75 -24.34
C LEU A 208 13.35 -18.15 -24.66
N LYS A 209 12.64 -19.21 -24.25
CA LYS A 209 13.00 -20.59 -24.60
C LYS A 209 12.94 -20.83 -26.11
N LYS A 210 11.89 -20.35 -26.78
CA LYS A 210 11.77 -20.41 -28.25
C LYS A 210 12.86 -19.61 -28.96
N GLN A 211 13.23 -18.44 -28.45
CA GLN A 211 14.32 -17.64 -28.97
C GLN A 211 15.67 -18.36 -28.81
N LEU A 212 15.91 -18.95 -27.63
CA LEU A 212 17.11 -19.73 -27.35
C LEU A 212 17.22 -20.95 -28.26
N ASP A 213 16.13 -21.69 -28.45
CA ASP A 213 16.09 -22.83 -29.37
C ASP A 213 16.40 -22.41 -30.81
N ARG A 214 15.87 -21.27 -31.24
CA ARG A 214 16.16 -20.70 -32.57
C ARG A 214 17.62 -20.32 -32.72
N LYS A 215 18.17 -19.55 -31.76
CA LYS A 215 19.59 -19.17 -31.77
C LYS A 215 20.51 -20.38 -31.66
N THR A 216 20.14 -21.41 -30.91
CA THR A 216 20.91 -22.66 -30.80
C THR A 216 20.90 -23.42 -32.13
N ARG A 217 19.75 -23.47 -32.82
CA ARG A 217 19.65 -24.05 -34.17
C ARG A 217 20.42 -23.24 -35.20
N GLU A 218 20.41 -21.91 -35.12
CA GLU A 218 21.17 -21.01 -36.01
C GLU A 218 22.69 -21.15 -35.76
N ALA A 219 23.13 -21.13 -34.51
CA ALA A 219 24.52 -21.38 -34.12
C ALA A 219 24.99 -22.81 -34.49
N GLY A 220 24.08 -23.78 -34.43
CA GLY A 220 24.32 -25.16 -34.85
C GLY A 220 24.26 -25.40 -36.36
N LYS A 221 23.80 -24.43 -37.16
CA LYS A 221 23.63 -24.56 -38.62
C LYS A 221 24.79 -24.00 -39.46
N GLY A 222 25.83 -23.43 -38.84
CA GLY A 222 26.95 -22.83 -39.57
C GLY A 222 28.36 -23.26 -39.16
N GLY A 223 28.54 -23.97 -38.04
CA GLY A 223 29.85 -24.39 -37.55
C GLY A 223 30.11 -25.88 -37.76
N MET A 224 31.37 -26.25 -38.02
CA MET A 224 31.79 -27.65 -38.10
C MET A 224 31.39 -28.43 -36.82
N THR A 225 30.91 -29.66 -37.01
CA THR A 225 30.68 -30.64 -35.94
C THR A 225 31.99 -30.99 -35.23
N VAL A 226 31.90 -31.61 -34.04
CA VAL A 226 33.12 -32.07 -33.31
C VAL A 226 33.94 -33.04 -34.16
N MET A 227 33.27 -33.90 -34.95
CA MET A 227 33.95 -34.82 -35.86
C MET A 227 34.64 -34.08 -37.02
N GLU A 228 33.96 -33.15 -37.68
CA GLU A 228 34.56 -32.35 -38.77
C GLU A 228 35.74 -31.51 -38.28
N ILE A 229 35.63 -30.89 -37.10
CA ILE A 229 36.74 -30.18 -36.45
C ILE A 229 37.90 -31.15 -36.18
N THR A 230 37.61 -32.33 -35.62
CA THR A 230 38.65 -33.31 -35.29
C THR A 230 39.37 -33.81 -36.55
N LEU A 231 38.62 -34.09 -37.63
CA LEU A 231 39.17 -34.45 -38.93
C LEU A 231 40.01 -33.31 -39.53
N THR A 232 39.53 -32.07 -39.46
CA THR A 232 40.27 -30.89 -39.92
C THR A 232 41.64 -30.79 -39.25
N PHE A 233 41.69 -30.90 -37.93
CA PHE A 233 42.96 -30.92 -37.19
C PHE A 233 43.79 -32.17 -37.44
N TYR A 234 43.17 -33.33 -37.67
CA TYR A 234 43.88 -34.56 -38.01
C TYR A 234 44.72 -34.39 -39.28
N TYR A 235 44.12 -33.89 -40.35
CA TYR A 235 44.85 -33.66 -41.59
C TYR A 235 45.88 -32.55 -41.46
N LEU A 236 45.55 -31.42 -40.83
CA LEU A 236 46.50 -30.33 -40.61
C LEU A 236 47.73 -30.77 -39.79
N PHE A 237 47.52 -31.52 -38.72
CA PHE A 237 48.62 -32.00 -37.90
C PHE A 237 49.50 -33.00 -38.63
N ASN A 238 48.91 -33.92 -39.39
CA ASN A 238 49.69 -34.84 -40.23
C ASN A 238 50.54 -34.10 -41.27
N GLU A 239 50.02 -33.04 -41.90
CA GLU A 239 50.83 -32.20 -42.80
C GLU A 239 51.98 -31.49 -42.08
N LEU A 240 51.79 -31.10 -40.82
CA LEU A 240 52.82 -30.51 -39.98
C LEU A 240 53.77 -31.54 -39.37
N GLY A 241 53.64 -32.82 -39.71
CA GLY A 241 54.46 -33.91 -39.19
C GLY A 241 54.09 -34.34 -37.77
N LEU A 242 52.96 -33.89 -37.23
CA LEU A 242 52.42 -34.32 -35.95
C LEU A 242 51.43 -35.47 -36.15
N ASN A 243 51.67 -36.61 -35.52
CA ASN A 243 50.80 -37.79 -35.62
C ASN A 243 50.83 -38.60 -34.32
N PHE A 244 50.06 -39.69 -34.25
CA PHE A 244 49.96 -40.50 -33.02
C PHE A 244 51.21 -41.33 -32.70
N SER A 245 52.24 -41.34 -33.56
CA SER A 245 53.54 -41.94 -33.23
C SER A 245 54.44 -41.01 -32.41
N ASN A 246 54.25 -39.68 -32.54
CA ASN A 246 55.09 -38.68 -31.88
C ASN A 246 54.33 -37.75 -30.92
N SER A 247 53.03 -37.97 -30.73
CA SER A 247 52.19 -37.20 -29.81
C SER A 247 50.96 -37.99 -29.36
N ASP A 248 50.45 -37.74 -28.15
CA ASP A 248 49.31 -38.49 -27.60
C ASP A 248 47.95 -37.84 -27.92
N LYS A 249 46.92 -38.68 -28.04
CA LYS A 249 45.51 -38.29 -28.25
C LYS A 249 45.02 -37.28 -27.20
N THR A 250 45.49 -37.37 -25.96
CA THR A 250 45.14 -36.43 -24.88
C THR A 250 45.72 -35.04 -25.13
N GLN A 251 46.90 -34.94 -25.75
CA GLN A 251 47.50 -33.64 -26.11
C GLN A 251 46.71 -32.98 -27.24
N TRP A 252 46.34 -33.75 -28.26
CA TRP A 252 45.50 -33.28 -29.37
C TRP A 252 44.13 -32.81 -28.87
N ALA A 253 43.46 -33.63 -28.07
CA ALA A 253 42.15 -33.30 -27.53
C ALA A 253 42.18 -32.04 -26.65
N ARG A 254 43.23 -31.85 -25.84
CA ARG A 254 43.41 -30.63 -25.03
C ARG A 254 43.61 -29.40 -25.90
N PHE A 255 44.45 -29.49 -26.93
CA PHE A 255 44.72 -28.38 -27.84
C PHE A 255 43.47 -27.96 -28.62
N ILE A 256 42.77 -28.92 -29.24
CA ILE A 256 41.55 -28.67 -30.00
C ILE A 256 40.46 -28.11 -29.07
N HIS A 257 40.31 -28.65 -27.85
CA HIS A 257 39.38 -28.12 -26.86
C HIS A 257 39.67 -26.65 -26.53
N LYS A 258 40.93 -26.30 -26.27
CA LYS A 258 41.33 -24.93 -25.95
C LYS A 258 41.09 -23.95 -27.10
N LEU A 259 41.28 -24.37 -28.35
CA LEU A 259 41.05 -23.51 -29.51
C LEU A 259 39.58 -23.37 -29.91
N THR A 260 38.81 -24.45 -29.79
CA THR A 260 37.45 -24.51 -30.39
C THR A 260 36.33 -24.42 -29.36
N GLY A 261 36.64 -24.55 -28.07
CA GLY A 261 35.65 -24.62 -26.99
C GLY A 261 34.78 -25.88 -27.01
N LYS A 262 34.99 -26.82 -27.95
CA LYS A 262 34.23 -28.07 -28.02
C LYS A 262 34.61 -29.02 -26.88
N SER A 263 33.69 -29.92 -26.51
CA SER A 263 33.88 -30.85 -25.38
C SER A 263 35.15 -31.69 -25.51
N TYR A 264 36.06 -31.57 -24.54
CA TYR A 264 37.29 -32.36 -24.46
C TYR A 264 37.04 -33.88 -24.49
N GLN A 265 36.05 -34.35 -23.72
CA GLN A 265 35.69 -35.77 -23.68
C GLN A 265 35.18 -36.26 -25.04
N HIS A 266 34.36 -35.46 -25.71
CA HIS A 266 33.84 -35.82 -27.03
C HIS A 266 34.97 -35.84 -28.08
N ILE A 267 35.82 -34.81 -28.14
CA ILE A 267 37.00 -34.78 -29.04
C ILE A 267 37.88 -36.02 -28.82
N ARG A 268 38.22 -36.32 -27.57
CA ARG A 268 39.06 -37.48 -27.23
C ARG A 268 38.43 -38.79 -27.70
N GLY A 269 37.11 -38.93 -27.58
CA GLY A 269 36.38 -40.11 -28.04
C GLY A 269 36.40 -40.29 -29.56
N VAL A 270 36.36 -39.19 -30.33
CA VAL A 270 36.30 -39.25 -31.80
C VAL A 270 37.67 -39.25 -32.51
N LEU A 271 38.78 -39.04 -31.79
CA LEU A 271 40.15 -39.13 -32.33
C LEU A 271 40.56 -40.56 -32.73
N SER A 272 39.83 -41.58 -32.30
CA SER A 272 39.93 -42.94 -32.86
C SER A 272 39.06 -43.02 -34.11
N ILE A 273 39.57 -42.48 -35.21
CA ILE A 273 38.82 -42.32 -36.45
C ILE A 273 38.71 -43.67 -37.17
N ASP A 274 37.49 -44.05 -37.50
CA ASP A 274 37.15 -45.17 -38.39
C ASP A 274 36.75 -44.59 -39.75
N PHE A 275 37.63 -44.73 -40.74
CA PHE A 275 37.47 -44.15 -42.08
C PHE A 275 36.45 -44.91 -42.94
N ASP A 276 36.17 -46.18 -42.63
CA ASP A 276 35.22 -47.00 -43.37
C ASP A 276 33.76 -46.71 -42.98
N ARG A 277 33.56 -46.06 -41.84
CA ARG A 277 32.23 -45.74 -41.34
C ARG A 277 31.54 -44.69 -42.23
N LYS A 278 30.34 -45.01 -42.72
CA LYS A 278 29.50 -44.10 -43.56
C LYS A 278 29.34 -42.68 -43.01
N SER A 279 29.25 -42.53 -41.69
CA SER A 279 29.16 -41.21 -41.04
C SER A 279 30.48 -40.43 -41.12
N THR A 280 31.63 -41.10 -41.02
CA THR A 280 32.95 -40.48 -41.18
C THR A 280 33.13 -39.99 -42.61
N LEU A 281 32.83 -40.81 -43.61
CA LEU A 281 32.87 -40.43 -45.03
C LEU A 281 32.00 -39.21 -45.34
N LYS A 282 30.83 -39.09 -44.70
CA LYS A 282 29.98 -37.89 -44.85
C LYS A 282 30.66 -36.63 -44.29
N ASN A 283 31.32 -36.72 -43.13
CA ASN A 283 32.06 -35.60 -42.55
C ASN A 283 33.32 -35.25 -43.37
N LEU A 284 34.03 -36.26 -43.91
CA LEU A 284 35.19 -36.04 -44.77
C LEU A 284 34.84 -35.24 -46.03
N ARG A 285 33.67 -35.47 -46.65
CA ARG A 285 33.19 -34.65 -47.78
C ARG A 285 33.09 -33.17 -47.41
N ASN A 286 32.55 -32.87 -46.22
CA ASN A 286 32.40 -31.50 -45.75
C ASN A 286 33.76 -30.87 -45.43
N VAL A 287 34.68 -31.65 -44.86
CA VAL A 287 36.05 -31.20 -44.52
C VAL A 287 36.90 -31.01 -45.78
N ALA A 288 36.81 -31.88 -46.79
CA ALA A 288 37.48 -31.73 -48.07
C ALA A 288 37.12 -30.40 -48.74
N ALA A 289 35.82 -30.06 -48.76
CA ALA A 289 35.33 -28.80 -49.31
C ALA A 289 35.96 -27.56 -48.62
N LEU A 290 36.27 -27.64 -47.32
CA LEU A 290 36.94 -26.57 -46.57
C LEU A 290 38.38 -26.33 -47.04
N PHE A 291 39.10 -27.39 -47.41
CA PHE A 291 40.50 -27.29 -47.85
C PHE A 291 40.67 -26.97 -49.34
N LYS A 292 39.63 -27.16 -50.16
CA LYS A 292 39.69 -27.09 -51.62
C LYS A 292 40.37 -25.83 -52.18
N GLU A 293 40.05 -24.65 -51.63
CA GLU A 293 40.57 -23.38 -52.17
C GLU A 293 41.98 -23.02 -51.68
N LEU A 294 42.25 -23.25 -50.38
CA LEU A 294 43.49 -22.79 -49.74
C LEU A 294 44.56 -23.88 -49.62
N PHE A 295 44.17 -25.15 -49.54
CA PHE A 295 45.08 -26.28 -49.32
C PHE A 295 44.66 -27.50 -50.18
N PRO A 296 44.72 -27.39 -51.52
CA PRO A 296 44.24 -28.45 -52.43
C PRO A 296 44.96 -29.79 -52.26
N LEU A 297 46.22 -29.80 -51.80
CA LEU A 297 46.95 -31.04 -51.51
C LEU A 297 46.36 -31.80 -50.31
N ILE A 298 45.83 -31.09 -49.32
CA ILE A 298 45.15 -31.69 -48.16
C ILE A 298 43.80 -32.24 -48.60
N GLU A 299 43.07 -31.48 -49.43
CA GLU A 299 41.80 -31.91 -50.01
C GLU A 299 41.97 -33.23 -50.78
N GLN A 300 43.00 -33.33 -51.64
CA GLN A 300 43.27 -34.55 -52.39
C GLN A 300 43.56 -35.76 -51.47
N LYS A 301 44.31 -35.57 -50.38
CA LYS A 301 44.55 -36.63 -49.39
C LYS A 301 43.25 -37.11 -48.74
N ILE A 302 42.38 -36.18 -48.37
CA ILE A 302 41.05 -36.51 -47.81
C ILE A 302 40.22 -37.30 -48.82
N VAL A 303 40.22 -36.89 -50.09
CA VAL A 303 39.48 -37.59 -51.16
C VAL A 303 40.01 -39.01 -51.36
N ASN A 304 41.33 -39.20 -51.36
CA ASN A 304 41.94 -40.52 -51.48
C ASN A 304 41.58 -41.43 -50.29
N ASP A 305 41.58 -40.91 -49.06
CA ASP A 305 41.20 -41.66 -47.85
C ASP A 305 39.71 -42.02 -47.80
N MET A 306 38.88 -41.41 -48.67
CA MET A 306 37.47 -41.76 -48.81
C MET A 306 37.23 -42.90 -49.81
N GLU A 307 38.22 -43.26 -50.62
CA GLU A 307 38.12 -44.38 -51.56
C GLU A 307 38.33 -45.70 -50.80
N PRO A 308 37.53 -46.75 -51.07
CA PRO A 308 37.74 -48.04 -50.45
C PRO A 308 39.12 -48.58 -50.85
N VAL A 309 39.88 -49.06 -49.88
CA VAL A 309 41.15 -49.75 -50.12
C VAL A 309 40.84 -51.00 -50.98
N SER A 310 41.23 -50.95 -52.25
CA SER A 310 41.11 -52.06 -53.20
C SER A 310 42.08 -53.19 -52.89
#